data_AF-A0A1I7GRI4-F1
#
_entry.id   AF-A0A1I7GRI4-F1
#
_cell.length_a   1.000
_cell.length_b   1.000
_cell.length_c   1.000
_cell.angle_alpha   90.00
_cell.angle_beta   90.00
_cell.angle_gamma   90.00
#
_symmetry.space_group_name_H-M   'P 1'
#
loop_
_entity.id
_entity.type
_entity.pdbx_description
1 polymer ?
#
loop_
_entity_poly.entity_id
_entity_poly.type
_entity_poly.pdbx_seq_one_letter_code
_entity_poly.pdbx_strand_id
1 'polypeptide(L)'
;MTQEVKLTVTLEAALTARLRAAAAERGWSAESLAAACIAQHLEVAIRHRTLVERLEQVDGAILDMAQAVGELGAPTAGIDLSKVCRLRKGDGVVDPVP
;
A
#
# COMPACT_ATOMS: atom_id res chain seq x y z
N MET A 1 20.35 9.33 -24.58
CA MET A 1 20.13 8.38 -25.68
C MET A 1 19.40 7.19 -25.09
N THR A 2 18.17 6.92 -25.52
CA THR A 2 17.41 5.76 -25.05
C THR A 2 18.03 4.52 -25.70
N GLN A 3 18.62 3.62 -24.90
CA GLN A 3 19.10 2.33 -25.41
C GLN A 3 17.88 1.44 -25.65
N GLU A 4 17.55 1.18 -26.91
CA GLU A 4 16.48 0.25 -27.28
C GLU A 4 16.99 -1.19 -27.20
N VAL A 5 16.25 -2.06 -26.52
CA VAL A 5 16.55 -3.48 -26.39
C VAL A 5 15.44 -4.29 -27.06
N LYS A 6 15.82 -5.18 -27.98
CA LYS A 6 14.87 -6.09 -28.64
C LYS A 6 14.69 -7.35 -27.79
N LEU A 7 13.45 -7.60 -27.38
CA LEU A 7 13.03 -8.81 -26.68
C LEU A 7 12.16 -9.67 -27.61
N THR A 8 12.41 -10.97 -27.61
CA THR A 8 11.56 -11.97 -28.30
C THR A 8 10.84 -12.78 -27.23
N VAL A 9 9.52 -12.84 -27.30
CA VAL A 9 8.68 -13.58 -26.35
C VAL A 9 7.73 -14.51 -27.10
N THR A 10 7.50 -15.69 -26.54
CA THR A 10 6.51 -16.65 -27.05
C THR A 10 5.20 -16.44 -26.31
N LEU A 11 4.14 -16.12 -27.04
CA LEU A 11 2.80 -15.95 -26.49
C LEU A 11 1.91 -17.10 -26.95
N GLU A 12 0.91 -17.43 -26.12
CA GLU A 12 -0.13 -18.36 -26.51
C GLU A 12 -0.87 -17.85 -27.76
N ALA A 13 -1.29 -18.77 -28.63
CA ALA A 13 -1.96 -18.43 -29.88
C ALA A 13 -3.25 -17.61 -29.65
N ALA A 14 -4.06 -17.99 -28.66
CA ALA A 14 -5.29 -17.28 -28.32
C ALA A 14 -5.02 -15.84 -27.85
N LEU A 15 -3.99 -15.65 -27.02
CA LEU A 15 -3.57 -14.32 -26.56
C LEU A 15 -3.06 -13.47 -27.74
N THR A 16 -2.26 -14.06 -28.62
CA THR A 16 -1.75 -13.39 -29.82
C THR A 16 -2.88 -12.94 -30.73
N ALA A 17 -3.91 -13.77 -30.93
CA ALA A 17 -5.08 -13.41 -31.72
C ALA A 17 -5.84 -12.22 -31.11
N ARG A 18 -6.07 -12.24 -29.79
CA ARG A 18 -6.71 -11.13 -29.06
C ARG A 18 -5.90 -9.83 -29.14
N LEU A 19 -4.58 -9.92 -28.97
CA LEU A 19 -3.68 -8.78 -29.08
C LEU A 19 -3.74 -8.16 -30.48
N ARG A 20 -3.70 -8.98 -31.53
CA ARG A 20 -3.80 -8.52 -32.92
C ARG A 20 -5.14 -7.84 -33.20
N ALA A 21 -6.25 -8.41 -32.75
CA ALA A 21 -7.57 -7.80 -32.90
C ALA A 21 -7.64 -6.44 -32.19
N ALA A 22 -7.21 -6.39 -30.93
CA ALA A 22 -7.21 -5.16 -30.13
C ALA A 22 -6.25 -4.07 -30.65
N ALA A 23 -5.16 -4.48 -31.32
CA ALA A 23 -4.25 -3.56 -31.98
C ALA A 23 -4.87 -3.01 -33.27
N ALA A 24 -5.51 -3.87 -34.06
CA ALA A 24 -6.19 -3.48 -35.30
C ALA A 24 -7.32 -2.46 -35.05
N GLU A 25 -8.12 -2.66 -34.00
CA GLU A 25 -9.18 -1.70 -33.58
C GLU A 25 -8.64 -0.29 -33.29
N ARG A 26 -7.35 -0.18 -32.92
CA ARG A 26 -6.67 1.07 -32.58
C ARG A 26 -5.74 1.58 -33.68
N GLY A 27 -5.62 0.85 -34.80
CA GLY A 27 -4.66 1.16 -35.86
C GLY A 27 -3.20 1.00 -35.44
N TRP A 28 -2.91 0.16 -34.43
CA TRP A 28 -1.57 -0.08 -33.90
C TRP A 28 -1.01 -1.42 -34.39
N SER A 29 0.32 -1.58 -34.31
CA SER A 29 0.92 -2.91 -34.46
C SER A 29 0.70 -3.73 -33.17
N ALA A 30 0.68 -5.05 -33.29
CA ALA A 30 0.56 -5.93 -32.14
C ALA A 30 1.77 -5.76 -31.20
N GLU A 31 2.95 -5.51 -31.76
CA GLU A 31 4.19 -5.29 -31.03
C GLU A 31 4.17 -3.99 -30.22
N SER A 32 3.68 -2.88 -30.78
CA SER A 32 3.61 -1.61 -30.05
C SER A 32 2.57 -1.68 -28.93
N LEU A 33 1.43 -2.32 -29.17
CA LEU A 33 0.43 -2.57 -28.14
C LEU A 33 0.98 -3.48 -27.03
N ALA A 34 1.69 -4.56 -27.38
CA ALA A 34 2.32 -5.43 -26.39
C ALA A 34 3.33 -4.68 -25.52
N ALA A 35 4.19 -3.85 -26.12
CA ALA A 35 5.15 -3.04 -25.38
C ALA A 35 4.45 -2.08 -24.40
N ALA A 36 3.37 -1.41 -24.85
CA ALA A 36 2.56 -0.54 -23.99
C ALA A 36 1.90 -1.30 -22.83
N CYS A 37 1.32 -2.48 -23.10
CA CYS A 37 0.72 -3.33 -22.07
C CYS A 37 1.76 -3.81 -21.04
N ILE A 38 2.96 -4.19 -21.48
CA ILE A 38 4.05 -4.59 -20.58
C ILE A 38 4.47 -3.42 -19.70
N ALA A 39 4.67 -2.23 -20.28
CA ALA A 39 5.04 -1.04 -19.52
C ALA A 39 3.98 -0.69 -18.46
N GLN A 40 2.71 -0.68 -18.84
CA GLN A 40 1.60 -0.40 -17.92
C GLN A 40 1.51 -1.45 -16.81
N HIS A 41 1.61 -2.74 -17.16
CA HIS A 41 1.51 -3.82 -16.17
C HIS A 41 2.67 -3.79 -15.18
N LEU A 42 3.89 -3.51 -15.67
CA LEU A 42 5.08 -3.39 -14.83
C LEU A 42 4.96 -2.22 -13.85
N GLU A 43 4.46 -1.07 -14.30
CA GLU A 43 4.22 0.10 -13.44
C GLU A 43 3.24 -0.24 -12.30
N VAL A 44 2.14 -0.92 -12.62
CA VAL A 44 1.16 -1.37 -11.62
C VAL A 44 1.78 -2.37 -10.64
N ALA A 45 2.53 -3.35 -11.13
CA ALA A 45 3.18 -4.34 -10.29
C ALA A 45 4.19 -3.70 -9.31
N ILE A 46 4.99 -2.74 -9.78
CA ILE A 46 5.95 -2.00 -8.94
C ILE A 46 5.22 -1.19 -7.87
N ARG A 47 4.14 -0.48 -8.24
CA ARG A 47 3.34 0.33 -7.30
C ARG A 47 2.66 -0.55 -6.26
N HIS A 48 2.09 -1.68 -6.68
CA HIS A 48 1.47 -2.63 -5.78
C HIS A 48 2.48 -3.17 -4.76
N ARG A 49 3.66 -3.58 -5.20
CA ARG A 49 4.73 -4.02 -4.30
C ARG A 49 5.09 -2.94 -3.27
N THR A 50 5.33 -1.72 -3.73
CA THR A 50 5.66 -0.58 -2.85
C THR A 50 4.55 -0.34 -1.82
N LEU A 51 3.29 -0.49 -2.23
CA LEU A 51 2.15 -0.33 -1.34
C LEU A 51 2.13 -1.41 -0.25
N VAL A 52 2.38 -2.67 -0.60
CA VAL A 52 2.47 -3.77 0.37
C VAL A 52 3.60 -3.53 1.38
N GLU A 53 4.80 -3.16 0.91
CA GLU A 53 5.94 -2.87 1.79
C GLU A 53 5.64 -1.72 2.78
N ARG A 54 4.86 -0.73 2.34
CA ARG A 54 4.42 0.37 3.22
C ARG A 54 3.35 -0.06 4.21
N LEU A 55 2.43 -0.95 3.83
CA LEU A 55 1.43 -1.50 4.75
C LEU A 55 2.12 -2.29 5.87
N GLU A 56 3.11 -3.12 5.53
CA GLU A 56 3.89 -3.86 6.53
C GLU A 56 4.57 -2.93 7.56
N GLN A 57 5.11 -1.79 7.11
CA GLN A 57 5.70 -0.77 7.99
C GLN A 57 4.65 -0.11 8.90
N VAL A 58 3.47 0.20 8.35
CA VAL A 58 2.36 0.78 9.12
C VAL A 58 1.84 -0.21 10.16
N ASP A 59 1.68 -1.48 9.78
CA ASP A 59 1.24 -2.53 10.70
C ASP A 59 2.25 -2.70 11.86
N GLY A 60 3.55 -2.68 11.56
CA GLY A 60 4.60 -2.66 12.59
C GLY A 60 4.46 -1.46 13.54
N ALA A 61 4.30 -0.26 13.00
CA ALA A 61 4.13 0.94 13.83
C ALA A 61 2.84 0.93 14.67
N ILE A 62 1.76 0.33 14.18
CA ILE A 62 0.52 0.14 14.93
C ILE A 62 0.73 -0.81 16.11
N LEU A 63 1.46 -1.92 15.89
CA LEU A 63 1.78 -2.87 16.95
C LEU A 63 2.68 -2.23 18.02
N ASP A 64 3.71 -1.48 17.61
CA ASP A 64 4.59 -0.75 18.52
C ASP A 64 3.81 0.27 19.36
N MET A 65 2.88 0.99 18.73
CA MET A 65 2.01 1.95 19.42
C MET A 65 1.08 1.25 20.41
N ALA A 66 0.50 0.11 20.03
CA ALA A 66 -0.36 -0.67 20.91
C ALA A 66 0.41 -1.19 22.13
N GLN A 67 1.66 -1.64 21.94
CA GLN A 67 2.54 -2.02 23.03
C GLN A 67 2.82 -0.85 23.97
N ALA A 68 3.23 0.31 23.43
CA ALA A 68 3.52 1.50 24.23
C ALA A 68 2.31 1.96 25.06
N VAL A 69 1.10 1.96 24.47
CA VAL A 69 -0.14 2.27 25.19
C VAL A 69 -0.43 1.23 26.28
N GLY A 70 -0.21 -0.06 26.00
CA GLY A 70 -0.34 -1.13 26.99
C GLY A 70 0.60 -0.96 28.19
N GLU A 71 1.87 -0.63 27.94
CA GLU A 71 2.87 -0.35 28.97
C GLU A 71 2.49 0.86 29.83
N LEU A 72 1.99 1.94 29.22
CA LEU A 72 1.48 3.11 29.93
C LEU A 72 0.28 2.78 30.84
N GLY A 73 -0.60 1.88 30.39
CA GLY A 73 -1.76 1.44 31.16
C GLY A 73 -1.46 0.39 32.24
N ALA A 74 -0.23 -0.14 32.29
CA ALA A 74 0.12 -1.21 33.22
C ALA A 74 0.24 -0.67 34.67
N PRO A 75 -0.41 -1.32 35.66
CA PRO A 75 -0.44 -0.86 37.05
C PRO A 75 0.95 -0.82 37.73
N THR A 76 1.96 -1.43 37.13
CA THR A 76 3.35 -1.49 37.62
C THR A 76 4.28 -0.46 36.98
N ALA A 77 3.85 0.31 35.98
CA ALA A 77 4.75 1.17 35.23
C ALA A 77 5.26 2.38 36.03
N GLY A 78 4.61 2.75 37.15
CA GLY A 78 4.99 3.93 37.93
C GLY A 78 4.88 5.25 37.15
N ILE A 79 4.22 5.23 35.99
CA ILE A 79 4.08 6.36 35.08
C ILE A 79 2.90 7.22 35.54
N ASP A 80 3.18 8.49 35.79
CA ASP A 80 2.16 9.51 36.06
C ASP A 80 1.43 9.85 34.75
N LEU A 81 0.32 9.16 34.51
CA LEU A 81 -0.56 9.35 33.35
C LEU A 81 -1.08 10.79 33.20
N SER A 82 -1.04 11.61 34.25
CA SER A 82 -1.43 13.03 34.18
C SER A 82 -0.46 13.89 33.37
N LYS A 83 0.76 13.42 33.13
CA LYS A 83 1.76 14.06 32.25
C LYS A 83 1.69 13.60 30.80
N VAL A 84 0.95 12.51 30.53
CA VAL A 84 0.83 11.88 29.22
C VAL A 84 -0.55 12.15 28.60
N CYS A 85 -1.61 12.10 29.41
CA CYS A 85 -2.96 12.39 28.97
C CYS A 85 -3.24 13.90 28.99
N ARG A 86 -3.51 14.49 27.83
CA ARG A 86 -3.92 15.90 27.71
C ARG A 86 -5.28 16.19 28.36
N LEU A 87 -6.14 15.18 28.44
CA LEU A 87 -7.45 15.24 29.10
C LEU A 87 -7.29 14.76 30.53
N ARG A 88 -7.46 15.67 31.50
CA ARG A 88 -7.54 15.32 32.92
C ARG A 88 -8.90 14.65 33.20
N LYS A 89 -8.92 13.68 34.11
CA LYS A 89 -10.13 13.03 34.66
C LYS A 89 -10.97 13.98 35.55
N GLY A 90 -11.05 15.25 35.18
CA GLY A 90 -11.75 16.30 35.93
C GLY A 90 -12.56 17.27 35.07
N ASP A 91 -12.47 17.21 33.73
CA ASP A 91 -13.09 18.22 32.85
C ASP A 91 -14.47 17.82 32.29
N GLY A 92 -15.21 16.92 32.95
CA GLY A 92 -16.65 16.80 32.65
C GLY A 92 -17.32 15.47 32.89
N VAL A 93 -17.48 15.06 34.15
CA VAL A 93 -18.74 14.51 34.65
C VAL A 93 -18.86 14.98 36.10
N VAL A 94 -19.78 15.92 36.33
CA VAL A 94 -20.22 16.26 37.70
C VAL A 94 -21.04 15.08 38.17
N ASP A 95 -20.55 14.34 39.16
CA ASP A 95 -21.37 13.35 39.87
C ASP A 95 -22.58 14.08 40.48
N PRO A 96 -23.82 13.60 40.27
CA PRO A 96 -24.96 14.16 40.98
C PRO A 96 -24.80 13.84 42.48
N VAL A 97 -24.73 14.89 43.29
CA VAL A 97 -24.67 14.85 44.76
C VAL A 97 -26.10 14.86 45.33
N PRO A 98 -26.31 14.32 46.54
CA PRO A 98 -26.49 12.90 46.89
C PRO A 98 -27.91 12.37 46.64
#